data_AF-A0A1S8WJI0-F1
#
_entry.id   AF-A0A1S8WJI0-F1
#
_cell.length_a   1.000
_cell.length_b   1.000
_cell.length_c   1.000
_cell.angle_alpha   90.00
_cell.angle_beta   90.00
_cell.angle_gamma   90.00
#
_symmetry.space_group_name_H-M   'P 1'
#
loop_
_entity.id
_entity.type
_entity.pdbx_description
1 polymer ?
#
loop_
_entity_poly.entity_id
_entity_poly.type
_entity_poly.pdbx_seq_one_letter_code
_entity_poly.pdbx_strand_id
1 'polypeptide(L)' 'MSVQTKISDMVKHVAKSCVNTCVESDTLMNGNGLLTECCKTDLCNKGHQRTFGPMLLILTGTAAVLGFW' A
#
# COMPACT_ATOMS: atom_id res chain seq x y z
N MET A 1 -13.98 3.68 5.92
CA MET A 1 -13.35 4.83 5.25
C MET A 1 -11.83 4.78 5.37
N SER A 2 -11.13 5.43 4.46
CA SER A 2 -9.69 5.72 4.55
C SER A 2 -9.41 7.19 4.21
N VAL A 3 -8.48 7.80 4.94
CA VAL A 3 -7.95 9.14 4.64
C VAL A 3 -6.47 8.99 4.36
N GLN A 4 -6.04 9.43 3.18
CA GLN A 4 -4.66 9.37 2.72
C GLN A 4 -4.08 10.79 2.70
N THR A 5 -2.92 10.99 3.30
CA THR A 5 -2.15 12.22 3.14
C THR A 5 -1.10 12.01 2.07
N LYS A 6 -1.17 12.80 0.99
CA LYS A 6 -0.16 12.80 -0.08
C LYS A 6 0.74 14.02 0.00
N ILE A 7 2.02 13.80 -0.25
CA ILE A 7 3.04 14.84 -0.40
C ILE A 7 3.88 14.43 -1.61
N SER A 8 3.92 15.28 -2.63
CA SER A 8 4.60 15.05 -3.90
C SER A 8 4.15 13.74 -4.55
N ASP A 9 2.82 13.57 -4.68
CA ASP A 9 2.13 12.40 -5.22
C ASP A 9 2.32 11.08 -4.44
N MET A 10 3.15 11.09 -3.39
CA MET A 10 3.40 9.92 -2.56
C MET A 10 2.49 9.91 -1.35
N VAL A 11 1.83 8.77 -1.11
CA VAL A 11 1.12 8.51 0.14
C VAL A 11 2.14 8.45 1.29
N LYS A 12 2.00 9.37 2.25
CA LYS A 12 2.84 9.44 3.45
C LYS A 12 2.17 8.83 4.67
N HIS A 13 0.86 9.03 4.79
CA HIS A 13 0.07 8.54 5.91
C HIS A 13 -1.28 8.03 5.44
N VAL A 14 -1.79 6.99 6.10
CA VAL A 14 -3.11 6.41 5.84
C VAL A 14 -3.81 6.17 7.17
N ALA A 15 -4.86 6.93 7.44
CA ALA A 15 -5.76 6.70 8.56
C ALA A 15 -6.97 5.87 8.11
N LYS A 16 -7.42 4.96 8.96
CA LYS A 16 -8.51 4.03 8.67
C LYS A 16 -9.49 4.01 9.82
N SER A 17 -10.78 4.06 9.50
CA SER A 17 -11.84 3.94 10.49
C SER A 17 -13.10 3.38 9.88
N CYS A 18 -13.94 2.76 10.72
CA CYS A 18 -15.33 2.45 10.42
C CYS A 18 -16.17 3.64 10.88
N VAL A 19 -16.98 4.19 9.97
CA VAL A 19 -17.84 5.33 10.25
C VAL A 19 -19.23 5.07 9.71
N ASN A 20 -20.25 5.57 10.39
CA ASN A 20 -21.64 5.44 9.95
C ASN A 20 -21.94 6.31 8.73
N THR A 21 -21.36 7.51 8.68
CA THR A 21 -21.50 8.44 7.57
C THR A 21 -20.12 8.76 7.03
N CYS A 22 -19.99 8.72 5.72
CA CYS A 22 -18.74 8.99 5.02
C CYS A 22 -19.01 9.88 3.82
N VAL A 23 -18.16 10.87 3.61
CA VAL A 23 -18.19 11.77 2.46
C VAL A 23 -16.84 11.66 1.75
N GLU A 24 -16.87 11.39 0.46
CA GLU A 24 -15.66 11.39 -0.36
C GLU A 24 -15.15 12.81 -0.50
N SER A 25 -13.83 12.98 -0.42
CA SER A 25 -13.20 14.30 -0.52
C SER A 25 -11.83 14.16 -1.13
N ASP A 26 -11.52 15.05 -2.06
CA ASP A 26 -10.21 15.17 -2.67
C ASP A 26 -9.75 16.62 -2.55
N THR A 27 -8.71 16.85 -1.75
CA THR A 27 -8.08 18.17 -1.58
C THR A 27 -6.68 18.19 -2.18
N LEU A 28 -6.37 17.28 -3.10
CA LEU A 28 -5.08 17.21 -3.74
C LEU A 28 -4.85 18.43 -4.64
N MET A 29 -3.79 19.18 -4.36
CA MET A 29 -3.28 20.26 -5.18
C MET A 29 -1.81 19.99 -5.47
N ASN A 30 -1.46 19.83 -6.75
CA ASN A 30 -0.09 19.53 -7.19
C ASN A 30 0.55 18.34 -6.45
N GLY A 31 -0.21 17.26 -6.26
CA GLY A 31 0.25 16.04 -5.59
C GLY A 31 0.32 16.12 -4.06
N ASN A 32 -0.11 17.24 -3.46
CA ASN A 32 -0.12 17.47 -2.02
C ASN A 32 -1.55 17.63 -1.50
N GLY A 33 -1.90 16.98 -0.40
CA GLY A 33 -3.21 17.15 0.22
C GLY A 33 -3.76 15.87 0.84
N LEU A 34 -5.09 15.84 1.00
CA LEU A 34 -5.82 14.74 1.59
C LEU A 34 -6.77 14.12 0.57
N LEU A 35 -6.82 12.79 0.57
CA LEU A 35 -7.78 12.00 -0.21
C LEU A 35 -8.58 11.12 0.76
N THR A 36 -9.89 11.32 0.80
CA THR A 36 -10.82 10.54 1.61
C THR A 36 -11.65 9.63 0.72
N GLU A 37 -11.53 8.32 0.95
CA GLU A 37 -12.25 7.29 0.22
C GLU A 37 -13.26 6.59 1.14
N CYS A 38 -14.49 6.52 0.66
CA CYS A 38 -15.59 5.88 1.32
C CYS A 38 -15.84 4.50 0.72
N CYS A 39 -16.16 3.54 1.58
CA CYS A 39 -16.47 2.20 1.12
C CYS A 39 -17.40 1.53 2.15
N LYS A 40 -18.23 0.58 1.68
CA LYS A 40 -19.35 0.01 2.44
C LYS A 40 -19.23 -1.48 2.75
N THR A 41 -18.27 -2.18 2.14
CA THR A 41 -18.07 -3.61 2.34
C THR A 41 -17.03 -3.89 3.43
N ASP A 42 -17.07 -5.08 4.02
CA ASP A 42 -16.11 -5.42 5.07
C ASP A 42 -14.67 -5.39 4.53
N LEU A 43 -13.77 -4.83 5.34
CA LEU A 43 -12.35 -4.68 5.03
C LEU A 43 -12.06 -3.93 3.71
N CYS A 44 -13.01 -3.13 3.20
CA CYS A 44 -12.85 -2.39 1.94
C CYS A 44 -11.83 -1.26 2.04
N ASN A 45 -11.61 -0.72 3.23
CA ASN A 45 -10.68 0.37 3.48
C ASN A 45 -9.23 -0.14 3.53
N LYS A 46 -8.85 -1.11 2.69
CA LYS A 46 -7.46 -1.56 2.58
C LYS A 46 -6.61 -0.38 2.09
N GLY A 47 -5.45 -0.20 2.70
CA GLY A 47 -4.54 0.86 2.24
C GLY A 47 -4.03 0.53 0.86
N HIS A 48 -3.47 1.53 0.19
CA HIS A 48 -2.52 1.26 -0.87
C HIS A 48 -1.36 0.48 -0.24
N GLN A 49 -1.47 -0.86 -0.22
CA GLN A 49 -0.37 -1.71 0.18
C GLN A 49 0.68 -1.42 -0.87
N ARG A 50 1.87 -0.96 -0.44
CA ARG A 50 3.02 -1.03 -1.33
C ARG A 50 3.16 -2.51 -1.65
N THR A 51 2.66 -2.92 -2.81
CA THR A 51 2.99 -4.19 -3.40
C THR A 51 4.49 -4.12 -3.60
N PHE A 52 5.25 -4.66 -2.65
CA PHE A 52 6.64 -5.00 -2.93
C PHE A 52 6.54 -5.90 -4.17
N GLY A 53 7.07 -5.42 -5.30
CA GLY A 53 7.13 -6.19 -6.52
C GLY A 53 7.70 -7.58 -6.21
N PRO A 54 7.35 -8.62 -6.98
CA PRO A 54 7.71 -10.00 -6.64
C PRO A 54 9.21 -10.05 -6.34
N MET A 55 9.55 -10.25 -5.07
CA MET A 55 10.92 -10.50 -4.65
C MET A 55 11.25 -11.87 -5.25
N LEU A 56 11.89 -11.86 -6.40
CA LEU A 56 12.45 -13.05 -7.04
C LEU A 56 13.48 -13.61 -6.07
N LEU A 57 13.03 -14.49 -5.18
CA LEU A 57 13.89 -15.32 -4.34
C LEU A 57 14.55 -16.35 -5.26
N ILE A 58 15.62 -15.94 -5.92
CA ILE A 58 16.50 -16.88 -6.61
C ILE A 58 17.28 -17.63 -5.51
N LEU A 59 16.76 -18.77 -5.07
CA LEU A 59 17.59 -19.75 -4.36
C LEU A 59 18.57 -20.33 -5.39
N THR A 60 19.73 -19.72 -5.54
CA THR A 60 20.86 -20.37 -6.21
C THR A 60 21.36 -21.49 -5.29
N GLY A 61 20.83 -22.69 -5.50
CA GLY A 61 21.40 -23.91 -4.92
C GLY A 61 22.76 -24.18 -5.54
N THR A 62 23.83 -23.68 -4.92
CA THR A 62 25.18 -24.18 -5.22
C THR A 62 25.26 -25.61 -4.67
N ALA A 63 24.97 -26.58 -5.52
CA ALA A 63 25.41 -27.95 -5.29
C ALA A 63 26.93 -27.92 -5.22
N ALA A 64 27.47 -27.95 -4.00
CA ALA A 64 28.88 -28.19 -3.77
C ALA A 64 29.20 -29.58 -4.34
N VAL A 65 29.80 -29.61 -5.53
CA VAL A 65 30.41 -30.81 -6.09
C VAL A 65 31.64 -31.11 -5.24
N LEU A 66 31.44 -31.83 -4.14
CA LEU A 66 32.51 -32.54 -3.45
C LEU A 66 32.77 -33.84 -4.22
N GLY A 67 33.56 -33.73 -5.28
CA GLY A 67 34.24 -34.87 -5.90
C GLY A 67 35.68 -34.91 -5.41
N PHE A 68 35.89 -35.61 -4.30
CA PHE A 68 37.22 -36.06 -3.88
C PHE A 68 37.75 -37.09 -4.90
N TRP A 69 39.08 -37.06 -5.05
CA TRP A 69 39.97 -37.94 -5.81
C TRP A 69 39.51 -39.41 -5.93
#